data_AF-A0A8J2Y7V3-F1
#
_entry.id   AF-A0A8J2Y7V3-F1
#
_cell.length_a   1.000
_cell.length_b   1.000
_cell.length_c   1.000
_cell.angle_alpha   90.00
_cell.angle_beta   90.00
_cell.angle_gamma   90.00
#
_symmetry.space_group_name_H-M   'P 1'
#
loop_
_entity.id
_entity.type
_entity.pdbx_description
1 polymer ?
#
loop_
_entity_poly.entity_id
_entity_poly.type
_entity_poly.pdbx_seq_one_letter_code
_entity_poly.pdbx_strand_id
1 'polypeptide(L)'
;MKTIITTSLAIFSLAALTACGGGNDGEASDINITAEQADGPKDYVAVYEKQLITIADAVEAVTDEQSAQVAAQVIRDASAELEIIAKKAETMSQIEQARFAMSFTTELADTQMRLMGAMQRLYQTDPETMQLISDAMEDLPSPVEQ
;
A
#
# COMPACT_ATOMS: atom_id res chain seq x y z
N MET A 1 -30.64 37.88 -4.87
CA MET A 1 -30.24 36.91 -3.84
C MET A 1 -31.24 35.76 -3.80
N LYS A 2 -30.88 34.58 -4.32
CA LYS A 2 -31.20 33.26 -3.73
C LYS A 2 -30.50 32.18 -4.54
N THR A 3 -29.49 31.59 -3.93
CA THR A 3 -28.71 30.42 -4.36
C THR A 3 -29.57 29.16 -4.26
N ILE A 4 -29.49 28.26 -5.25
CA ILE A 4 -29.83 26.84 -5.07
C ILE A 4 -28.80 26.01 -5.83
N ILE A 5 -27.95 25.33 -5.06
CA ILE A 5 -26.98 24.32 -5.46
C ILE A 5 -27.74 22.99 -5.45
N THR A 6 -27.83 22.31 -6.58
CA THR A 6 -28.35 20.93 -6.66
C THR A 6 -27.19 19.95 -6.72
N THR A 7 -26.95 19.32 -5.58
CA THR A 7 -26.02 18.21 -5.35
C THR A 7 -26.54 16.95 -6.03
N SER A 8 -25.81 16.44 -7.02
CA SER A 8 -26.06 15.13 -7.61
C SER A 8 -25.34 14.06 -6.81
N LEU A 9 -26.07 13.34 -5.96
CA LEU A 9 -25.62 12.13 -5.28
C LEU A 9 -26.16 10.93 -6.09
N ALA A 10 -25.31 10.34 -6.94
CA ALA A 10 -25.63 9.08 -7.61
C ALA A 10 -25.22 7.92 -6.71
N ILE A 11 -26.20 7.36 -5.98
CA ILE A 11 -26.06 6.12 -5.22
C ILE A 11 -26.26 4.98 -6.22
N PHE A 12 -25.18 4.30 -6.61
CA PHE A 12 -25.26 3.03 -7.32
C PHE A 12 -25.33 1.90 -6.29
N SER A 13 -26.55 1.42 -6.05
CA SER A 13 -26.78 0.15 -5.35
C SER A 13 -26.79 -0.98 -6.36
N LEU A 14 -25.75 -1.81 -6.39
CA LEU A 14 -25.83 -3.15 -6.97
C LEU A 14 -25.74 -4.19 -5.85
N ALA A 15 -26.86 -4.84 -5.59
CA ALA A 15 -26.95 -5.96 -4.68
C ALA A 15 -26.89 -7.28 -5.46
N ALA A 16 -25.91 -8.11 -5.06
CA ALA A 16 -26.01 -9.53 -4.77
C ALA A 16 -26.14 -10.60 -5.90
N LEU A 17 -25.09 -11.45 -5.91
CA LEU A 17 -25.10 -12.93 -5.87
C LEU A 17 -25.47 -13.71 -7.14
N THR A 18 -24.50 -14.43 -7.72
CA THR A 18 -24.31 -15.89 -7.56
C THR A 18 -23.10 -16.38 -8.36
N ALA A 19 -22.03 -16.79 -7.68
CA ALA A 19 -21.09 -17.78 -8.21
C ALA A 19 -20.60 -18.66 -7.05
N CYS A 20 -20.98 -19.94 -7.15
CA CYS A 20 -20.64 -21.01 -6.23
C CYS A 20 -19.23 -21.51 -6.55
N GLY A 21 -18.33 -21.47 -5.58
CA GLY A 21 -17.01 -22.08 -5.69
C GLY A 21 -16.08 -21.48 -4.66
N GLY A 22 -15.72 -22.26 -3.64
CA GLY A 22 -14.97 -21.81 -2.47
C GLY A 22 -13.80 -20.89 -2.82
N GLY A 23 -13.99 -19.61 -2.53
CA GLY A 23 -12.94 -18.62 -2.45
C GLY A 23 -12.84 -18.26 -0.99
N ASN A 24 -11.66 -18.46 -0.43
CA ASN A 24 -11.26 -17.78 0.79
C ASN A 24 -11.46 -16.29 0.52
N ASP A 25 -12.54 -15.72 1.04
CA ASP A 25 -12.78 -14.28 1.06
C ASP A 25 -11.70 -13.68 1.98
N GLY A 26 -10.48 -13.59 1.45
CA GLY A 26 -9.64 -12.45 1.69
C GLY A 26 -10.36 -11.27 1.06
N GLU A 27 -11.42 -10.83 1.73
CA GLU A 27 -11.85 -9.45 1.69
C GLU A 27 -10.55 -8.70 1.98
N ALA A 28 -9.94 -8.15 0.93
CA ALA A 28 -8.93 -7.11 1.02
C ALA A 28 -9.56 -6.11 1.97
N SER A 29 -9.22 -6.25 3.24
CA SER A 29 -9.95 -5.61 4.30
C SER A 29 -9.82 -4.14 3.97
N ASP A 30 -10.93 -3.41 4.04
CA ASP A 30 -10.95 -1.97 3.87
C ASP A 30 -10.23 -1.38 5.09
N ILE A 31 -8.90 -1.61 5.16
CA ILE A 31 -7.98 -1.26 6.23
C ILE A 31 -7.77 0.24 6.07
N ASN A 32 -8.78 0.99 6.49
CA ASN A 32 -8.76 2.44 6.49
C ASN A 32 -8.23 2.97 7.83
N ILE A 33 -7.11 2.42 8.28
CA ILE A 33 -6.34 2.93 9.41
C ILE A 33 -5.04 3.55 8.88
N THR A 34 -4.69 4.73 9.40
CA THR A 34 -3.39 5.38 9.13
C THR A 34 -2.36 5.00 10.19
N ALA A 35 -1.10 5.29 9.92
CA ALA A 35 0.00 5.04 10.83
C ALA A 35 -0.18 5.79 12.16
N GLU A 36 -0.74 7.00 12.16
CA GLU A 36 -1.04 7.76 13.38
C GLU A 36 -2.11 7.09 14.23
N GLN A 37 -3.13 6.51 13.59
CA GLN A 37 -4.26 5.86 14.25
C GLN A 37 -3.93 4.48 14.81
N ALA A 38 -2.89 3.83 14.29
CA ALA A 38 -2.49 2.50 14.70
C ALA A 38 -2.04 2.48 16.17
N ASP A 39 -2.60 1.56 16.97
CA ASP A 39 -2.39 1.45 18.42
C ASP A 39 -2.12 -0.01 18.84
N GLY A 40 -1.18 -0.65 18.16
CA GLY A 40 -0.67 -1.96 18.54
C GLY A 40 -0.20 -2.85 17.39
N PRO A 41 0.33 -4.04 17.70
CA PRO A 41 0.96 -4.93 16.72
C PRO A 41 0.10 -5.23 15.50
N LYS A 42 -1.19 -5.50 15.71
CA LYS A 42 -2.12 -5.84 14.62
C LYS A 42 -2.31 -4.67 13.64
N ASP A 43 -2.47 -3.46 14.18
CA ASP A 43 -2.67 -2.27 13.37
C ASP A 43 -1.38 -1.90 12.62
N TYR A 44 -0.21 -2.14 13.22
CA TYR A 44 1.07 -1.91 12.56
C TYR A 44 1.23 -2.83 11.35
N VAL A 45 0.88 -4.11 11.47
CA VAL A 45 0.91 -5.06 10.33
C VAL A 45 -0.06 -4.60 9.25
N ALA A 46 -1.28 -4.23 9.65
CA ALA A 46 -2.32 -3.76 8.75
C ALA A 46 -1.89 -2.52 7.94
N VAL A 47 -1.28 -1.52 8.59
CA VAL A 47 -0.72 -0.35 7.90
C VAL A 47 0.45 -0.76 7.00
N TYR A 48 1.37 -1.60 7.48
CA TYR A 48 2.52 -2.05 6.70
C TYR A 48 2.11 -2.77 5.40
N GLU A 49 1.20 -3.75 5.50
CA GLU A 49 0.68 -4.48 4.34
C GLU A 49 -0.02 -3.54 3.37
N LYS A 50 -0.89 -2.65 3.86
CA LYS A 50 -1.57 -1.64 3.05
C LYS A 50 -0.59 -0.76 2.27
N GLN A 51 0.45 -0.26 2.91
CA GLN A 51 1.39 0.64 2.25
C GLN A 51 2.21 -0.09 1.18
N LEU A 52 2.60 -1.34 1.42
CA LEU A 52 3.27 -2.14 0.38
C LEU A 52 2.36 -2.46 -0.81
N ILE A 53 1.08 -2.75 -0.57
CA ILE A 53 0.08 -2.91 -1.64
C ILE A 53 -0.07 -1.60 -2.42
N THR A 54 -0.18 -0.48 -1.72
CA THR A 54 -0.31 0.86 -2.31
C THR A 54 0.88 1.21 -3.21
N ILE A 55 2.10 0.87 -2.77
CA ILE A 55 3.33 1.04 -3.56
C ILE A 55 3.28 0.14 -4.81
N ALA A 56 2.96 -1.14 -4.64
CA ALA A 56 2.90 -2.08 -5.77
C ALA A 56 1.87 -1.64 -6.83
N ASP A 57 0.67 -1.25 -6.41
CA ASP A 57 -0.39 -0.76 -7.28
C ASP A 57 0.04 0.51 -8.03
N ALA A 58 0.71 1.44 -7.34
CA ALA A 58 1.20 2.67 -7.94
C ALA A 58 2.25 2.40 -9.03
N VAL A 59 3.22 1.53 -8.76
CA VAL A 59 4.27 1.15 -9.73
C VAL A 59 3.69 0.34 -10.90
N GLU A 60 2.71 -0.53 -10.63
CA GLU A 60 2.00 -1.25 -11.69
C GLU A 60 1.26 -0.33 -12.65
N ALA A 61 0.66 0.75 -12.14
CA ALA A 61 -0.08 1.73 -12.93
C ALA A 61 0.79 2.65 -13.81
N VAL A 62 2.12 2.60 -13.67
CA VAL A 62 3.02 3.45 -14.45
C VAL A 62 3.07 3.02 -15.91
N THR A 63 2.65 3.93 -16.79
CA THR A 63 2.64 3.76 -18.26
C THR A 63 3.41 4.85 -19.00
N ASP A 64 3.75 5.95 -18.33
CA ASP A 64 4.40 7.13 -18.86
C ASP A 64 5.03 7.97 -17.73
N GLU A 65 5.74 9.04 -18.08
CA GLU A 65 6.40 9.92 -17.12
C GLU A 65 5.43 10.59 -16.13
N GLN A 66 4.23 10.96 -16.58
CA GLN A 66 3.26 11.63 -15.70
C GLN A 66 2.75 10.67 -14.61
N SER A 67 2.37 9.45 -15.00
CA SER A 67 1.99 8.39 -14.06
C SER A 67 3.14 7.98 -13.15
N ALA A 68 4.39 8.04 -13.64
CA ALA A 68 5.58 7.82 -12.83
C ALA A 68 5.75 8.87 -11.72
N GLN A 69 5.57 10.15 -12.04
CA GLN A 69 5.62 11.23 -11.05
C GLN A 69 4.56 11.07 -9.96
N VAL A 70 3.35 10.65 -10.35
CA VAL A 70 2.27 10.33 -9.41
C VAL A 70 2.66 9.13 -8.53
N ALA A 71 3.17 8.05 -9.13
CA ALA A 71 3.59 6.87 -8.40
C ALA A 71 4.73 7.19 -7.41
N ALA A 72 5.71 8.01 -7.79
CA ALA A 72 6.76 8.47 -6.89
C ALA A 72 6.21 9.28 -5.72
N GLN A 73 5.17 10.10 -5.92
CA GLN A 73 4.53 10.78 -4.81
C GLN A 73 3.83 9.80 -3.86
N VAL A 74 3.11 8.81 -4.41
CA VAL A 74 2.46 7.76 -3.62
C VAL A 74 3.49 6.97 -2.81
N ILE A 75 4.64 6.62 -3.40
CA ILE A 75 5.73 5.94 -2.70
C ILE A 75 6.25 6.77 -1.53
N ARG A 76 6.45 8.09 -1.72
CA ARG A 76 6.89 8.99 -0.65
C ARG A 76 5.87 9.09 0.48
N ASP A 77 4.58 9.22 0.16
CA ASP A 77 3.52 9.29 1.15
C ASP A 77 3.41 7.96 1.93
N ALA A 78 3.51 6.82 1.24
CA ALA A 78 3.55 5.50 1.84
C ALA A 78 4.80 5.30 2.71
N SER A 79 5.95 5.83 2.29
CA SER A 79 7.18 5.80 3.09
C SER A 79 7.01 6.55 4.41
N ALA A 80 6.39 7.73 4.40
CA ALA A 80 6.15 8.52 5.62
C ALA A 80 5.28 7.74 6.63
N GLU A 81 4.24 7.06 6.15
CA GLU A 81 3.38 6.18 6.96
C GLU A 81 4.18 5.00 7.54
N LEU A 82 5.02 4.37 6.73
CA LEU A 82 5.89 3.28 7.17
C LEU A 82 6.92 3.73 8.21
N GLU A 83 7.47 4.95 8.09
CA GLU A 83 8.41 5.53 9.06
C GLU A 83 7.74 5.75 10.43
N ILE A 84 6.48 6.23 10.44
CA ILE A 84 5.70 6.39 11.67
C ILE A 84 5.50 5.05 12.35
N ILE A 85 5.10 4.01 11.59
CA ILE A 85 4.94 2.66 12.13
C ILE A 85 6.27 2.11 12.64
N ALA A 86 7.39 2.30 11.92
CA ALA A 86 8.70 1.84 12.36
C ALA A 86 9.08 2.43 13.73
N LYS A 87 8.91 3.75 13.92
CA LYS A 87 9.15 4.42 15.21
C LYS A 87 8.24 3.91 16.31
N LYS A 88 6.97 3.63 16.01
CA LYS A 88 6.04 3.02 16.97
C LYS A 88 6.44 1.58 17.31
N ALA A 89 6.93 0.82 16.33
CA ALA A 89 7.35 -0.56 16.51
C ALA A 89 8.62 -0.71 17.38
N GLU A 90 9.51 0.29 17.38
CA GLU A 90 10.67 0.34 18.30
C GLU A 90 10.27 0.30 19.77
N THR A 91 9.07 0.78 20.11
CA THR A 91 8.56 0.79 21.50
C THR A 91 7.95 -0.54 21.94
N MET A 92 7.79 -1.49 21.01
CA MET A 92 7.22 -2.80 21.28
C MET A 92 8.20 -3.71 22.03
N SER A 93 7.68 -4.67 22.78
CA SER A 93 8.52 -5.72 23.34
C SER A 93 9.09 -6.64 22.23
N GLN A 94 10.22 -7.28 22.49
CA GLN A 94 10.83 -8.22 21.53
C GLN A 94 9.88 -9.35 21.09
N ILE A 95 8.99 -9.81 21.98
CA ILE A 95 7.99 -10.84 21.66
C ILE A 95 6.96 -10.29 20.67
N GLU A 96 6.57 -9.03 20.81
CA GLU A 96 5.62 -8.39 19.92
C GLU A 96 6.25 -8.06 18.56
N GLN A 97 7.52 -7.65 18.53
CA GLN A 97 8.27 -7.49 17.28
C GLN A 97 8.44 -8.83 16.53
N ALA A 98 8.75 -9.91 17.25
CA ALA A 98 8.83 -11.24 16.65
C ALA A 98 7.47 -11.69 16.08
N ARG A 99 6.36 -11.41 16.78
CA ARG A 99 5.01 -11.68 16.27
C ARG A 99 4.69 -10.82 15.06
N PHE A 100 5.04 -9.54 15.09
CA PHE A 100 4.90 -8.62 13.96
C PHE A 100 5.61 -9.19 12.71
N ALA A 101 6.88 -9.59 12.84
CA ALA A 101 7.65 -10.19 11.75
C ALA A 101 7.07 -11.53 11.24
N MET A 102 6.40 -12.31 12.10
CA MET A 102 5.75 -13.57 11.73
C MET A 102 4.33 -13.39 11.16
N SER A 103 3.74 -12.21 11.30
CA SER A 103 2.34 -11.95 10.90
C SER A 103 2.18 -11.70 9.41
N PHE A 104 3.29 -11.57 8.67
CA PHE A 104 3.25 -11.31 7.25
C PHE A 104 2.65 -12.48 6.48
N THR A 105 1.63 -12.17 5.67
CA THR A 105 0.77 -13.13 4.99
C THR A 105 1.30 -13.50 3.59
N THR A 106 0.68 -14.51 2.96
CA THR A 106 0.92 -14.86 1.55
C THR A 106 0.64 -13.68 0.61
N GLU A 107 -0.30 -12.81 0.97
CA GLU A 107 -0.66 -11.62 0.20
C GLU A 107 0.52 -10.63 0.09
N LEU A 108 1.38 -10.58 1.12
CA LEU A 108 2.60 -9.79 1.07
C LEU A 108 3.61 -10.36 0.06
N ALA A 109 3.76 -11.68 0.00
CA ALA A 109 4.64 -12.33 -0.97
C ALA A 109 4.16 -12.09 -2.41
N ASP A 110 2.85 -12.17 -2.64
CA ASP A 110 2.25 -11.86 -3.95
C ASP A 110 2.47 -10.38 -4.32
N THR A 111 2.31 -9.47 -3.37
CA THR A 111 2.58 -8.03 -3.54
C THR A 111 4.05 -7.76 -3.90
N GLN A 112 5.00 -8.45 -3.26
CA GLN A 112 6.42 -8.33 -3.58
C GLN A 112 6.73 -8.84 -5.00
N MET A 113 6.14 -9.97 -5.42
CA MET A 113 6.30 -10.49 -6.77
C MET A 113 5.73 -9.54 -7.83
N ARG A 114 4.56 -8.96 -7.54
CA ARG A 114 3.89 -7.94 -8.36
C ARG A 114 4.76 -6.70 -8.56
N LEU A 115 5.24 -6.11 -7.46
CA LEU A 115 6.14 -4.96 -7.48
C LEU A 115 7.41 -5.27 -8.29
N MET A 116 8.04 -6.43 -8.06
CA MET A 116 9.23 -6.84 -8.81
C MET A 116 8.95 -6.96 -10.31
N GLY A 117 7.82 -7.57 -10.69
CA GLY A 117 7.42 -7.68 -12.10
C GLY A 117 7.16 -6.31 -12.75
N ALA A 118 6.53 -5.39 -12.01
CA ALA A 118 6.30 -4.03 -12.47
C ALA A 118 7.62 -3.26 -12.69
N MET A 119 8.54 -3.33 -11.73
CA MET A 119 9.87 -2.73 -11.84
C MET A 119 10.68 -3.32 -12.98
N GLN A 120 10.65 -4.64 -13.16
CA GLN A 120 11.34 -5.31 -14.27
C GLN A 120 10.77 -4.90 -15.64
N ARG A 121 9.45 -4.67 -15.73
CA ARG A 121 8.82 -4.12 -16.93
C ARG A 121 9.31 -2.70 -17.20
N LEU A 122 9.25 -1.80 -16.21
CA LEU A 122 9.70 -0.42 -16.34
C LEU A 122 11.16 -0.33 -16.77
N TYR A 123 12.03 -1.13 -16.16
CA TYR A 123 13.44 -1.23 -16.54
C TYR A 123 13.65 -1.55 -18.03
N GLN A 124 12.78 -2.40 -18.61
CA GLN A 124 12.88 -2.79 -20.02
C GLN A 124 12.27 -1.77 -20.98
N THR A 125 11.23 -1.05 -20.55
CA THR A 125 10.43 -0.20 -21.44
C THR A 125 10.80 1.28 -21.37
N ASP A 126 11.17 1.77 -20.18
CA ASP A 126 11.41 3.18 -19.92
C ASP A 126 12.40 3.37 -18.74
N PRO A 127 13.71 3.42 -19.03
CA PRO A 127 14.75 3.59 -18.02
C PRO A 127 14.68 4.92 -17.27
N GLU A 128 14.16 5.99 -17.89
CA GLU A 128 14.06 7.30 -17.24
C GLU A 128 12.97 7.30 -16.16
N THR A 129 11.81 6.73 -16.50
CA THR A 129 10.73 6.49 -15.54
C THR A 129 11.19 5.56 -14.41
N MET A 130 11.96 4.51 -14.72
CA MET A 130 12.53 3.60 -13.72
C MET A 130 13.43 4.34 -12.72
N GLN A 131 14.25 5.29 -13.18
CA GLN A 131 15.10 6.10 -12.30
C GLN A 131 14.24 6.87 -11.29
N LEU A 132 13.18 7.54 -11.77
CA LEU A 132 12.29 8.34 -10.92
C LEU A 132 11.58 7.50 -9.84
N ILE A 133 11.14 6.28 -10.19
CA ILE A 133 10.58 5.35 -9.22
C ILE A 133 11.64 4.82 -8.26
N SER A 134 12.85 4.53 -8.75
CA SER A 134 13.95 4.02 -7.92
C SER A 134 14.35 5.04 -6.86
N ASP A 135 14.51 6.31 -7.26
CA ASP A 135 14.82 7.41 -6.34
C ASP A 135 13.75 7.52 -5.23
N ALA A 136 12.47 7.34 -5.57
CA ALA A 136 11.39 7.35 -4.57
C ALA A 136 11.41 6.11 -3.66
N MET A 137 11.80 4.94 -4.16
CA MET A 137 11.91 3.74 -3.33
C MET A 137 13.10 3.77 -2.37
N GLU A 138 14.16 4.53 -2.67
CA GLU A 138 15.28 4.75 -1.74
C GLU A 138 14.82 5.44 -0.44
N ASP A 139 13.71 6.18 -0.48
CA ASP A 139 13.11 6.81 0.70
C ASP A 139 12.41 5.79 1.61
N LEU A 140 12.20 4.54 1.19
CA LEU A 140 11.51 3.54 2.02
C LEU A 140 12.35 3.19 3.26
N PRO A 141 11.76 3.19 4.46
CA PRO A 141 12.48 2.80 5.65
C PRO A 141 12.93 1.35 5.53
N SER A 142 14.20 1.08 5.84
CA SER A 142 14.69 -0.30 5.87
C SER A 142 13.84 -1.09 6.88
N PRO A 143 13.45 -2.34 6.58
CA PRO A 143 12.76 -3.17 7.54
C PRO A 143 13.71 -3.45 8.71
N VAL A 144 13.53 -2.67 9.80
CA VAL A 144 14.15 -2.78 11.13
C VAL A 144 15.55 -3.40 11.08
N GLU A 145 16.60 -2.56 10.98
CA GLU A 145 17.96 -3.03 11.22
C GLU A 145 18.02 -3.69 12.61
N GLN A 146 18.36 -4.98 12.63
CA GLN A 146 18.61 -5.74 13.86
C GLN A 146 19.90 -5.28 14.54
#